data_AF-A0A2E6LPQ0-F1
#
_entry.id   AF-A0A2E6LPQ0-F1
#
_cell.length_a   1.000
_cell.length_b   1.000
_cell.length_c   1.000
_cell.angle_alpha   90.00
_cell.angle_beta   90.00
_cell.angle_gamma   90.00
#
_symmetry.space_group_name_H-M   'P 1'
#
loop_
_entity.id
_entity.type
_entity.pdbx_description
1 polymer ?
#
loop_
_entity_poly.entity_id
_entity_poly.type
_entity_poly.pdbx_seq_one_letter_code
_entity_poly.pdbx_strand_id
1 'polypeptide(L)'
;MRRPWWILPLVLAAWLVYEGYQRFFVAAIDVTSEPAGAEVWIDGRRAGITPFTSGNLPPGMHQVTLRHSHFQPVERRLEVTTGERARLHVAFQPGMGELAVFSNPRGAWVEIDGERMPGTTPVELDLPSGVHEVALGMAERREAEQQVTVMPGERLELRLDLDMDPHGSLVIDTFPDGARVTLPDVAERYAPGMRLPMGEYRVQVGLPGYRTADARLPVRYGDNRHRIELERAFAGLRVITDPADAAVTVSYADDPGGPVRRRTFEPGAALPVGPVEIRASAMGRRSVSRRLDLGPDGATVRLTLAPMQVTPGERFRDDLASGGRGPEMIVLPAGDFVMGSASGPPSERPARRVTLTQPFAAGVYEVTVAEYGRFAAATGRTPEGDADAEPAWPVSQVSFEDAAAYADWLSEQTGARYRLPSEAEWEYLARGGATGEYFFGDDEARLCAFGNVGDRSLASRYQAFGAAACDDGFVEHAPVGSFPANAFGLHDVHGNVAEWVMECGLPAYADAPEDGAPVDASRQCRTHGVRGGGWDDGAADARLAKRNLASSPSRDRGFRIVRDL
;
A
#
# COMPACT_ATOMS: atom_id res chain seq x y z
N MET A 1 -23.04 118.95 -66.77
CA MET A 1 -22.63 117.91 -65.80
C MET A 1 -23.31 116.58 -66.15
N ARG A 2 -22.57 115.62 -66.73
CA ARG A 2 -23.02 114.23 -66.88
C ARG A 2 -21.79 113.32 -66.74
N ARG A 3 -21.74 112.51 -65.68
CA ARG A 3 -20.74 111.44 -65.55
C ARG A 3 -21.19 110.21 -66.36
N PRO A 4 -20.27 109.51 -67.05
CA PRO A 4 -20.65 108.50 -68.04
C PRO A 4 -20.91 107.13 -67.41
N TRP A 5 -21.97 106.47 -67.87
CA TRP A 5 -22.49 105.17 -67.43
C TRP A 5 -21.69 103.95 -67.95
N TRP A 6 -20.36 104.00 -67.97
CA TRP A 6 -19.53 102.97 -68.63
C TRP A 6 -18.72 102.08 -67.68
N ILE A 7 -18.77 102.29 -66.36
CA ILE A 7 -17.86 101.62 -65.40
C ILE A 7 -18.39 100.24 -64.95
N LEU A 8 -19.70 100.01 -64.92
CA LEU A 8 -20.27 98.73 -64.42
C LEU A 8 -19.92 97.49 -65.27
N PRO A 9 -19.89 97.52 -66.61
CA PRO A 9 -19.55 96.33 -67.41
C PRO A 9 -18.07 95.89 -67.27
N LEU A 10 -17.17 96.84 -67.03
CA LEU A 10 -15.73 96.58 -66.91
C LEU A 10 -15.35 95.87 -65.60
N VAL A 11 -16.05 96.19 -64.50
CA VAL A 11 -15.81 95.53 -63.21
C VAL A 11 -16.37 94.10 -63.21
N LEU A 12 -17.52 93.86 -63.85
CA LEU A 12 -18.09 92.51 -63.98
C LEU A 12 -17.22 91.61 -64.89
N ALA A 13 -16.67 92.16 -65.97
CA ALA A 13 -15.75 91.44 -66.85
C ALA A 13 -14.42 91.13 -66.17
N ALA A 14 -13.84 92.08 -65.41
CA ALA A 14 -12.64 91.83 -64.62
C ALA A 14 -12.88 90.78 -63.51
N TRP A 15 -14.07 90.79 -62.89
CA TRP A 15 -14.45 89.80 -61.87
C TRP A 15 -14.68 88.40 -62.48
N LEU A 16 -15.32 88.29 -63.65
CA LEU A 16 -15.48 87.03 -64.37
C LEU A 16 -14.16 86.49 -64.94
N VAL A 17 -13.23 87.35 -65.35
CA VAL A 17 -11.86 86.97 -65.74
C VAL A 17 -11.05 86.52 -64.52
N TYR A 18 -11.21 87.17 -63.36
CA TYR A 18 -10.57 86.77 -62.10
C TYR A 18 -11.13 85.45 -61.56
N GLU A 19 -12.45 85.25 -61.57
CA GLU A 19 -13.10 83.96 -61.26
C GLU A 19 -12.71 82.87 -62.27
N GLY A 20 -12.62 83.20 -63.56
CA GLY A 20 -12.12 82.29 -64.60
C GLY A 20 -10.65 81.93 -64.43
N TYR A 21 -9.80 82.89 -64.02
CA TYR A 21 -8.38 82.68 -63.72
C TYR A 21 -8.20 81.77 -62.50
N GLN A 22 -9.02 81.95 -61.46
CA GLN A 22 -9.04 81.10 -60.27
C GLN A 22 -9.56 79.68 -60.54
N ARG A 23 -10.38 79.46 -61.59
CA ARG A 23 -10.96 78.15 -61.91
C ARG A 23 -10.16 77.31 -62.93
N PHE A 24 -9.23 77.90 -63.68
CA PHE A 24 -8.52 77.20 -64.77
C PHE A 24 -6.98 77.19 -64.68
N PHE A 25 -6.35 77.92 -63.74
CA PHE A 25 -4.89 78.06 -63.65
C PHE A 25 -4.28 77.64 -62.30
N VAL A 26 -4.90 76.70 -61.59
CA VAL A 26 -4.45 76.27 -60.25
C VAL A 26 -4.13 74.79 -60.26
N ALA A 27 -3.01 74.44 -59.63
CA ALA A 27 -2.54 73.07 -59.53
C ALA A 27 -3.00 72.48 -58.18
N ALA A 28 -3.02 71.15 -58.08
CA ALA A 28 -3.34 70.48 -56.83
C ALA A 28 -2.36 69.33 -56.55
N ILE A 29 -2.12 69.05 -55.28
CA ILE A 29 -1.41 67.86 -54.84
C ILE A 29 -2.31 67.01 -53.95
N ASP A 30 -2.38 65.71 -54.25
CA ASP A 30 -2.94 64.69 -53.37
C ASP A 30 -1.78 63.98 -52.66
N VAL A 31 -1.72 64.10 -51.34
CA VAL A 31 -0.69 63.51 -50.49
C VAL A 31 -1.31 62.41 -49.63
N THR A 32 -0.83 61.18 -49.78
CA THR A 32 -1.23 60.03 -48.98
C THR A 32 -0.01 59.41 -48.30
N SER A 33 -0.19 58.75 -47.16
CA SER A 33 0.89 58.01 -46.52
C SER A 33 0.42 56.70 -45.94
N GLU A 34 1.38 55.80 -45.76
CA GLU A 34 1.22 54.53 -45.06
C GLU A 34 2.27 54.46 -43.94
N PRO A 35 1.85 54.44 -42.66
CA PRO A 35 0.49 54.66 -42.16
C PRO A 35 -0.05 56.09 -42.43
N ALA A 36 -1.38 56.23 -42.43
CA ALA A 36 -2.07 57.51 -42.61
C ALA A 36 -2.01 58.38 -41.32
N GLY A 37 -2.31 59.68 -41.43
CA GLY A 37 -2.28 60.61 -40.30
C GLY A 37 -0.97 61.38 -40.12
N ALA A 38 -0.05 61.29 -41.09
CA ALA A 38 1.18 62.08 -41.07
C ALA A 38 0.90 63.56 -41.35
N GLU A 39 1.56 64.46 -40.62
CA GLU A 39 1.48 65.89 -40.89
C GLU A 39 2.13 66.21 -42.24
N VAL A 40 1.40 66.92 -43.09
CA VAL A 40 1.87 67.40 -44.39
C VAL A 40 2.27 68.86 -44.27
N TRP A 41 3.52 69.16 -44.62
CA TRP A 41 4.09 70.50 -44.68
C TRP A 41 4.47 70.81 -46.12
N ILE A 42 4.05 71.96 -46.65
CA ILE A 42 4.38 72.43 -48.00
C ILE A 42 5.13 73.75 -47.88
N ASP A 43 6.33 73.82 -48.44
CA ASP A 43 7.25 74.96 -48.39
C ASP A 43 7.45 75.52 -46.97
N GLY A 44 7.60 74.59 -46.01
CA GLY A 44 7.81 74.92 -44.60
C GLY A 44 6.56 75.36 -43.83
N ARG A 45 5.37 75.36 -44.45
CA ARG A 45 4.08 75.65 -43.78
C ARG A 45 3.26 74.38 -43.62
N ARG A 46 2.70 74.17 -42.42
CA ARG A 46 1.81 73.04 -42.14
C ARG A 46 0.53 73.18 -42.95
N ALA A 47 0.26 72.20 -43.81
CA ALA A 47 -0.85 72.20 -44.75
C ALA A 47 -2.01 71.31 -44.27
N GLY A 48 -1.73 70.16 -43.65
CA GLY A 48 -2.77 69.24 -43.17
C GLY A 48 -2.21 67.93 -42.60
N ILE A 49 -3.03 66.88 -42.61
CA ILE A 49 -2.63 65.50 -42.27
C ILE A 49 -3.05 64.56 -43.41
N THR A 50 -2.27 63.51 -43.67
CA THR A 50 -2.60 62.54 -44.73
C THR A 50 -3.82 61.69 -44.37
N PRO A 51 -4.69 61.32 -45.34
CA PRO A 51 -4.67 61.78 -46.73
C PRO A 51 -5.11 63.25 -46.86
N PHE A 52 -4.36 64.03 -47.61
CA PHE A 52 -4.49 65.48 -47.76
C PHE A 52 -4.58 65.88 -49.23
N THR A 53 -5.51 66.76 -49.60
CA THR A 53 -5.60 67.35 -50.94
C THR A 53 -5.52 68.87 -50.84
N SER A 54 -4.60 69.49 -51.60
CA SER A 54 -4.52 70.95 -51.65
C SER A 54 -5.61 71.55 -52.56
N GLY A 55 -6.25 72.63 -52.12
CA GLY A 55 -7.31 73.29 -52.91
C GLY A 55 -6.82 74.29 -53.98
N ASN A 56 -5.65 74.90 -53.82
CA ASN A 56 -5.12 75.92 -54.73
C ASN A 56 -3.60 76.09 -54.55
N LEU A 57 -2.81 75.27 -55.25
CA LEU A 57 -1.35 75.32 -55.21
C LEU A 57 -0.82 76.04 -56.47
N PRO A 58 0.01 77.09 -56.34
CA PRO A 58 0.63 77.74 -57.49
C PRO A 58 1.45 76.75 -58.33
N PRO A 59 1.52 76.88 -59.66
CA PRO A 59 2.42 76.05 -60.46
C PRO A 59 3.89 76.34 -60.14
N GLY A 60 4.71 75.30 -59.99
CA GLY A 60 6.14 75.42 -59.67
C GLY A 60 6.69 74.24 -58.86
N MET A 61 7.94 74.37 -58.43
CA MET A 61 8.60 73.41 -57.54
C MET A 61 8.20 73.66 -56.08
N HIS A 62 7.62 72.64 -55.45
CA HIS A 62 7.23 72.66 -54.04
C HIS A 62 7.99 71.62 -53.24
N GLN A 63 8.39 71.99 -52.02
CA GLN A 63 8.97 71.07 -51.06
C GLN A 63 7.88 70.56 -50.12
N VAL A 64 7.63 69.26 -50.15
CA VAL A 64 6.63 68.59 -49.32
C VAL A 64 7.36 67.73 -48.27
N THR A 65 7.17 68.06 -47.00
CA THR A 65 7.70 67.30 -45.87
C THR A 65 6.55 66.61 -45.15
N LEU A 66 6.62 65.30 -45.00
CA LEU A 66 5.68 64.52 -44.21
C LEU A 66 6.33 64.13 -42.88
N ARG A 67 5.66 64.39 -41.76
CA ARG A 67 6.13 64.00 -40.42
C ARG A 67 5.09 63.07 -39.80
N HIS A 68 5.49 61.86 -39.46
CA HIS A 68 4.66 60.94 -38.68
C HIS A 68 5.19 60.88 -37.24
N SER A 69 4.31 60.64 -36.28
CA SER A 69 4.63 60.57 -34.84
C SER A 69 5.58 59.44 -34.45
N HIS A 70 5.87 58.47 -35.33
CA HIS A 70 6.59 57.23 -35.00
C HIS A 70 7.60 56.81 -36.07
N PHE A 71 7.80 57.64 -37.10
CA PHE A 71 8.65 57.31 -38.25
C PHE A 71 9.50 58.52 -38.64
N GLN A 72 10.56 58.27 -39.41
CA GLN A 72 11.45 59.35 -39.86
C GLN A 72 10.70 60.32 -40.80
N PRO A 73 10.93 61.63 -40.68
CA PRO A 73 10.31 62.60 -41.57
C PRO A 73 10.80 62.41 -43.01
N VAL A 74 9.88 62.44 -43.97
CA VAL A 74 10.20 62.27 -45.40
C VAL A 74 10.03 63.60 -46.11
N GLU A 75 11.08 64.02 -46.81
CA GLU A 75 11.07 65.24 -47.63
C GLU A 75 11.13 64.89 -49.12
N ARG A 76 10.28 65.52 -49.93
CA ARG A 76 10.23 65.37 -51.39
C ARG A 76 10.05 66.72 -52.06
N ARG A 77 10.69 66.89 -53.21
CA ARG A 77 10.49 68.04 -54.08
C ARG A 77 9.68 67.60 -55.29
N LEU A 78 8.60 68.31 -55.58
CA LEU A 78 7.67 67.97 -56.64
C LEU A 78 7.43 69.22 -57.48
N GLU A 79 7.53 69.06 -58.80
CA GLU A 79 7.06 70.07 -59.74
C GLU A 79 5.57 69.86 -59.97
N VAL A 80 4.78 70.93 -59.88
CA VAL A 80 3.35 70.86 -60.20
C VAL A 80 3.05 71.86 -61.31
N THR A 81 2.52 71.39 -62.43
CA THR A 81 2.22 72.23 -63.59
C THR A 81 0.76 72.67 -63.63
N THR A 82 0.47 73.73 -64.38
CA THR A 82 -0.88 74.32 -64.47
C THR A 82 -1.92 73.29 -64.96
N GLY A 83 -2.98 73.09 -64.18
CA GLY A 83 -4.06 72.14 -64.50
C GLY A 83 -3.73 70.68 -64.16
N GLU A 84 -2.53 70.40 -63.63
CA GLU A 84 -2.11 69.08 -63.17
C GLU A 84 -2.53 68.85 -61.71
N ARG A 85 -2.85 67.59 -61.40
CA ARG A 85 -3.05 67.11 -60.04
C ARG A 85 -1.96 66.09 -59.70
N ALA A 86 -0.86 66.56 -59.13
CA ALA A 86 0.26 65.72 -58.73
C ALA A 86 -0.16 64.79 -57.58
N ARG A 87 0.35 63.56 -57.58
CA ARG A 87 0.07 62.58 -56.52
C ARG A 87 1.37 62.19 -55.84
N LEU A 88 1.42 62.36 -54.52
CA LEU A 88 2.51 61.90 -53.67
C LEU A 88 1.98 60.83 -52.73
N HIS A 89 2.54 59.63 -52.82
CA HIS A 89 2.35 58.59 -51.84
C HIS A 89 3.67 58.32 -51.11
N VAL A 90 3.63 58.30 -49.78
CA VAL A 90 4.80 58.01 -48.95
C VAL A 90 4.51 56.83 -48.04
N ALA A 91 5.19 55.71 -48.28
CA ALA A 91 5.33 54.66 -47.29
C ALA A 91 6.48 55.02 -46.36
N PHE A 92 6.17 55.29 -45.09
CA PHE A 92 7.20 55.57 -44.09
C PHE A 92 8.02 54.31 -43.84
N GLN A 93 9.35 54.47 -43.80
CA GLN A 93 10.24 53.41 -43.35
C GLN A 93 10.48 53.60 -41.84
N PRO A 94 10.44 52.52 -41.04
CA PRO A 94 10.85 52.61 -39.65
C PRO A 94 12.31 53.05 -39.57
N GLY A 95 12.60 53.97 -38.66
CA GLY A 95 13.97 54.20 -38.20
C GLY A 95 14.36 53.16 -37.17
N MET A 96 15.59 53.26 -36.64
CA MET A 96 16.00 52.48 -35.47
C MET A 96 16.07 53.41 -34.25
N GLY A 97 15.64 52.92 -33.09
CA GLY A 97 15.87 53.52 -31.78
C GLY A 97 16.36 52.47 -30.78
N GLU A 98 16.89 52.93 -29.66
CA GLU A 98 17.47 52.06 -28.63
C GLU A 98 16.53 52.00 -27.41
N LEU A 99 16.21 50.80 -26.93
CA LEU A 99 15.44 50.58 -25.71
C LEU A 99 16.32 49.87 -24.66
N ALA A 100 16.58 50.57 -23.55
CA ALA A 100 17.24 50.01 -22.38
C ALA A 100 16.19 49.56 -21.35
N VAL A 101 16.09 48.24 -21.13
CA VAL A 101 15.08 47.63 -20.25
C VAL A 101 15.72 47.20 -18.94
N PHE A 102 15.17 47.66 -17.81
CA PHE A 102 15.58 47.29 -16.46
C PHE A 102 14.42 46.63 -15.71
N SER A 103 14.74 45.69 -14.83
CA SER A 103 13.78 45.09 -13.91
C SER A 103 14.26 45.20 -12.46
N ASN A 104 13.30 45.13 -11.54
CA ASN A 104 13.55 44.99 -10.11
C ASN A 104 12.73 43.82 -9.56
N PRO A 105 13.37 42.72 -9.12
CA PRO A 105 14.81 42.47 -9.13
C PRO A 105 15.38 42.29 -10.55
N ARG A 106 16.69 42.54 -10.72
CA ARG A 106 17.41 42.35 -12.00
C ARG A 106 17.48 40.88 -12.40
N GLY A 107 17.62 40.60 -13.71
CA GLY A 107 17.76 39.24 -14.25
C GLY A 107 16.47 38.66 -14.84
N ALA A 108 15.43 39.48 -15.01
CA ALA A 108 14.20 39.10 -15.69
C ALA A 108 14.47 38.85 -17.18
N TRP A 109 13.83 37.84 -17.76
CA TRP A 109 13.75 37.69 -19.21
C TRP A 109 12.94 38.85 -19.80
N VAL A 110 13.12 39.11 -21.10
CA VAL A 110 12.39 40.15 -21.84
C VAL A 110 11.73 39.53 -23.07
N GLU A 111 10.50 39.93 -23.34
CA GLU A 111 9.77 39.66 -24.58
C GLU A 111 9.41 41.00 -25.23
N ILE A 112 9.63 41.13 -26.54
CA ILE A 112 9.24 42.30 -27.35
C ILE A 112 8.27 41.81 -28.42
N ASP A 113 7.06 42.35 -28.46
CA ASP A 113 5.99 41.97 -29.41
C ASP A 113 5.72 40.46 -29.46
N GLY A 114 5.85 39.79 -28.31
CA GLY A 114 5.68 38.33 -28.16
C GLY A 114 6.92 37.49 -28.52
N GLU A 115 8.05 38.11 -28.88
CA GLU A 115 9.31 37.42 -29.18
C GLU A 115 10.30 37.50 -28.00
N ARG A 116 10.80 36.33 -27.56
CA ARG A 116 11.76 36.21 -26.44
C ARG A 116 13.14 36.73 -26.85
N MET A 117 13.61 37.76 -26.15
CA MET A 117 14.91 38.36 -26.41
C MET A 117 16.06 37.55 -25.76
N PRO A 118 17.24 37.49 -26.40
CA PRO A 118 18.41 36.87 -25.81
C PRO A 118 18.94 37.70 -24.63
N GLY A 119 19.21 37.03 -23.51
CA GLY A 119 19.74 37.65 -22.29
C GLY A 119 18.68 37.95 -21.23
N THR A 120 19.05 38.74 -20.23
CA THR A 120 18.18 39.15 -19.13
C THR A 120 18.46 40.60 -18.77
N THR A 121 17.47 41.28 -18.19
CA THR A 121 17.59 42.67 -17.73
C THR A 121 18.72 42.87 -16.70
N PRO A 122 19.48 43.98 -16.76
CA PRO A 122 19.37 45.06 -17.75
C PRO A 122 19.84 44.65 -19.15
N VAL A 123 19.09 45.00 -20.18
CA VAL A 123 19.42 44.71 -21.58
C VAL A 123 19.13 45.94 -22.46
N GLU A 124 19.99 46.20 -23.44
CA GLU A 124 19.82 47.25 -24.45
C GLU A 124 19.48 46.58 -25.78
N LEU A 125 18.42 47.07 -26.43
CA LEU A 125 17.85 46.49 -27.65
C LEU A 125 17.67 47.57 -28.72
N ASP A 126 18.17 47.32 -29.93
CA ASP A 126 17.86 48.16 -31.09
C ASP A 126 16.53 47.70 -31.69
N LEU A 127 15.52 48.57 -31.64
CA LEU A 127 14.17 48.29 -32.12
C LEU A 127 13.80 49.23 -33.28
N PRO A 128 12.98 48.77 -34.24
CA PRO A 128 12.33 49.65 -35.20
C PRO A 128 11.58 50.78 -34.48
N SER A 129 11.47 51.95 -35.10
CA SER A 129 10.65 53.01 -34.54
C SER A 129 9.17 52.66 -34.66
N GLY A 130 8.41 52.74 -33.57
CA GLY A 130 7.05 52.24 -33.51
C GLY A 130 6.56 52.03 -32.08
N VAL A 131 5.37 51.46 -31.95
CA VAL A 131 4.84 51.00 -30.65
C VAL A 131 5.23 49.54 -30.48
N HIS A 132 5.84 49.22 -29.35
CA HIS A 132 6.26 47.87 -28.97
C HIS A 132 5.63 47.47 -27.65
N GLU A 133 5.17 46.23 -27.55
CA GLU A 133 4.74 45.61 -26.30
C GLU A 133 5.94 44.93 -25.63
N VAL A 134 6.25 45.33 -24.40
CA VAL A 134 7.38 44.79 -23.64
C VAL A 134 6.84 44.00 -22.46
N ALA A 135 7.14 42.71 -22.42
CA ALA A 135 6.82 41.82 -21.31
C ALA A 135 8.10 41.41 -20.57
N LEU A 136 8.05 41.48 -19.24
CA LEU A 136 9.11 41.06 -18.34
C LEU A 136 8.59 39.96 -17.43
N GLY A 137 9.44 38.97 -17.19
CA GLY A 137 9.12 37.91 -16.26
C GLY A 137 10.36 37.27 -15.68
N MET A 138 10.15 36.64 -14.54
CA MET A 138 11.19 35.99 -13.78
C MET A 138 10.52 34.84 -13.03
N ALA A 139 11.25 33.76 -12.82
CA ALA A 139 10.79 32.70 -11.93
C ALA A 139 10.33 33.32 -10.60
N GLU A 140 9.17 32.86 -10.11
CA GLU A 140 8.64 33.22 -8.79
C GLU A 140 8.15 34.68 -8.64
N ARG A 141 8.01 35.42 -9.75
CA ARG A 141 7.42 36.77 -9.82
C ARG A 141 6.24 36.83 -10.79
N ARG A 142 5.35 37.81 -10.61
CA ARG A 142 4.31 38.13 -11.60
C ARG A 142 4.93 38.81 -12.81
N GLU A 143 4.50 38.42 -14.00
CA GLU A 143 4.89 39.09 -15.24
C GLU A 143 4.38 40.53 -15.25
N ALA A 144 5.18 41.44 -15.82
CA ALA A 144 4.83 42.84 -16.01
C ALA A 144 4.89 43.18 -17.49
N GLU A 145 3.85 43.84 -18.00
CA GLU A 145 3.70 44.19 -19.41
C GLU A 145 3.50 45.70 -19.55
N GLN A 146 4.17 46.32 -20.54
CA GLN A 146 3.98 47.73 -20.86
C GLN A 146 4.20 47.99 -22.35
N GLN A 147 3.30 48.78 -22.95
CA GLN A 147 3.52 49.34 -24.29
C GLN A 147 4.41 50.58 -24.23
N VAL A 148 5.42 50.61 -25.08
CA VAL A 148 6.36 51.73 -25.24
C VAL A 148 6.39 52.20 -26.69
N THR A 149 6.65 53.49 -26.90
CA THR A 149 6.84 54.06 -28.24
C THR A 149 8.31 54.42 -28.41
N VAL A 150 8.98 53.79 -29.38
CA VAL A 150 10.39 54.04 -29.70
C VAL A 150 10.46 54.98 -30.90
N MET A 151 11.10 56.14 -30.76
CA MET A 151 11.30 57.08 -31.88
C MET A 151 12.63 56.83 -32.63
N PRO A 152 12.73 57.22 -33.91
CA PRO A 152 14.00 57.12 -34.65
C PRO A 152 15.12 57.92 -33.97
N GLY A 153 16.24 57.26 -33.67
CA GLY A 153 17.43 57.84 -33.05
C GLY A 153 17.27 58.22 -31.58
N GLU A 154 16.14 57.87 -30.95
CA GLU A 154 15.91 58.05 -29.52
C GLU A 154 16.51 56.87 -28.74
N ARG A 155 16.93 57.16 -27.50
CA ARG A 155 17.24 56.15 -26.49
C ARG A 155 16.21 56.25 -25.37
N LEU A 156 15.41 55.20 -25.20
CA LEU A 156 14.35 55.12 -24.20
C LEU A 156 14.77 54.18 -23.06
N GLU A 157 14.53 54.57 -21.81
CA GLU A 157 14.70 53.68 -20.65
C GLU A 157 13.33 53.21 -20.14
N LEU A 158 13.14 51.89 -20.03
CA LEU A 158 11.98 51.26 -19.40
C LEU A 158 12.40 50.56 -18.11
N ARG A 159 11.65 50.78 -17.02
CA ARG A 159 11.88 50.13 -15.73
C ARG A 159 10.58 49.54 -15.21
N LEU A 160 10.50 48.22 -15.06
CA LEU A 160 9.35 47.55 -14.44
C LEU A 160 9.76 46.84 -13.14
N ASP A 161 8.90 46.94 -12.13
CA ASP A 161 8.99 46.14 -10.92
C ASP A 161 8.25 44.82 -11.12
N LEU A 162 8.88 43.69 -10.75
CA LEU A 162 8.24 42.38 -10.78
C LEU A 162 7.81 42.01 -9.36
N ASP A 163 6.52 42.15 -9.10
CA ASP A 163 5.94 41.84 -7.80
C ASP A 163 6.10 40.36 -7.45
N MET A 164 6.31 40.08 -6.17
CA MET A 164 6.33 38.72 -5.65
C MET A 164 5.01 38.03 -5.95
N ASP A 165 5.08 36.81 -6.48
CA ASP A 165 3.91 35.94 -6.53
C ASP A 165 3.78 35.24 -5.15
N PRO A 166 2.79 35.59 -4.30
CA PRO A 166 2.78 35.22 -2.89
C PRO A 166 2.30 33.77 -2.68
N HIS A 167 2.99 32.82 -3.30
CA HIS A 167 2.67 31.38 -3.25
C HIS A 167 3.90 30.56 -2.84
N GLY A 168 3.65 29.39 -2.28
CA GLY A 168 4.66 28.36 -2.00
C GLY A 168 4.17 26.97 -2.40
N SER A 169 5.08 26.02 -2.57
CA SER A 169 4.75 24.60 -2.76
C SER A 169 4.61 23.92 -1.39
N LEU A 170 3.65 23.02 -1.23
CA LEU A 170 3.46 22.23 -0.01
C LEU A 170 3.63 20.74 -0.27
N VAL A 171 4.55 20.11 0.46
CA VAL A 171 4.76 18.67 0.50
C VAL A 171 4.63 18.19 1.94
N ILE A 172 3.81 17.17 2.16
CA ILE A 172 3.59 16.52 3.44
C ILE A 172 4.01 15.07 3.30
N ASP A 173 5.10 14.71 3.98
CA ASP A 173 5.54 13.34 4.16
C ASP A 173 4.83 12.74 5.37
N THR A 174 4.27 11.54 5.24
CA THR A 174 3.49 10.90 6.30
C THR A 174 4.20 9.65 6.78
N PHE A 175 4.25 9.42 8.09
CA PHE A 175 4.66 8.14 8.65
C PHE A 175 3.55 7.57 9.55
N PRO A 176 3.05 6.34 9.32
CA PRO A 176 3.38 5.48 8.18
C PRO A 176 2.98 6.06 6.83
N ASP A 177 3.57 5.52 5.77
CA ASP A 177 3.25 5.89 4.38
C ASP A 177 1.78 5.53 4.04
N GLY A 178 1.22 6.20 3.04
CA GLY A 178 -0.14 5.93 2.55
C GLY A 178 -1.27 6.57 3.37
N ALA A 179 -0.94 7.41 4.35
CA ALA A 179 -1.94 8.19 5.06
C ALA A 179 -2.63 9.21 4.13
N ARG A 180 -3.92 9.42 4.35
CA ARG A 180 -4.71 10.40 3.60
C ARG A 180 -4.47 11.79 4.19
N VAL A 181 -3.90 12.67 3.38
CA VAL A 181 -3.75 14.09 3.70
C VAL A 181 -4.94 14.87 3.14
N THR A 182 -5.50 15.75 3.95
CA THR A 182 -6.58 16.66 3.57
C THR A 182 -6.28 18.06 4.07
N LEU A 183 -6.65 19.06 3.27
CA LEU A 183 -6.59 20.47 3.60
C LEU A 183 -8.03 20.97 3.68
N PRO A 184 -8.69 20.96 4.86
CA PRO A 184 -10.12 21.24 4.96
C PRO A 184 -10.52 22.63 4.44
N ASP A 185 -9.58 23.58 4.46
CA ASP A 185 -9.78 24.97 4.03
C ASP A 185 -9.48 25.19 2.53
N VAL A 186 -9.10 24.14 1.80
CA VAL A 186 -8.76 24.18 0.37
C VAL A 186 -9.73 23.28 -0.41
N ALA A 187 -10.32 23.82 -1.48
CA ALA A 187 -11.33 23.10 -2.25
C ALA A 187 -10.71 21.95 -3.08
N GLU A 188 -9.50 22.16 -3.57
CA GLU A 188 -8.74 21.18 -4.33
C GLU A 188 -8.25 20.05 -3.42
N ARG A 189 -8.25 18.82 -3.96
CA ARG A 189 -7.63 17.69 -3.26
C ARG A 189 -6.12 17.90 -3.20
N TYR A 190 -5.56 17.76 -2.00
CA TYR A 190 -4.12 17.83 -1.80
C TYR A 190 -3.37 16.90 -2.77
N ALA A 191 -2.32 17.45 -3.37
CA ALA A 191 -1.33 16.75 -4.17
C ALA A 191 0.07 17.20 -3.71
N PRO A 192 1.05 16.30 -3.59
CA PRO A 192 2.42 16.70 -3.22
C PRO A 192 2.97 17.77 -4.18
N GLY A 193 3.46 18.88 -3.62
CA GLY A 193 3.99 20.01 -4.38
C GLY A 193 2.92 21.00 -4.85
N MET A 194 1.67 20.86 -4.38
CA MET A 194 0.59 21.80 -4.68
C MET A 194 0.99 23.23 -4.32
N ARG A 195 0.70 24.16 -5.24
CA ARG A 195 0.98 25.59 -5.09
C ARG A 195 -0.18 26.26 -4.35
N LEU A 196 0.12 26.88 -3.21
CA LEU A 196 -0.86 27.53 -2.34
C LEU A 196 -0.42 28.96 -2.01
N PRO A 197 -1.36 29.91 -1.84
CA PRO A 197 -1.03 31.24 -1.31
C PRO A 197 -0.28 31.12 0.01
N MET A 198 0.65 32.04 0.27
CA MET A 198 1.36 32.08 1.55
C MET A 198 0.36 32.30 2.70
N GLY A 199 0.48 31.49 3.75
CA GLY A 199 -0.48 31.50 4.85
C GLY A 199 -0.36 30.27 5.75
N GLU A 200 -1.24 30.17 6.73
CA GLU A 200 -1.35 29.00 7.61
C GLU A 200 -2.51 28.13 7.14
N TYR A 201 -2.25 26.84 6.93
CA TYR A 201 -3.26 25.89 6.47
C TYR A 201 -3.51 24.82 7.52
N ARG A 202 -4.78 24.52 7.79
CA ARG A 202 -5.13 23.34 8.57
C ARG A 202 -4.90 22.10 7.72
N VAL A 203 -4.21 21.13 8.29
CA VAL A 203 -3.82 19.88 7.64
C VAL A 203 -4.31 18.75 8.52
N GLN A 204 -5.15 17.89 7.94
CA GLN A 204 -5.64 16.69 8.60
C GLN A 204 -5.05 15.47 7.90
N VAL A 205 -4.36 14.63 8.67
CA VAL A 205 -3.74 13.39 8.19
C VAL A 205 -4.39 12.21 8.91
N GLY A 206 -5.01 11.33 8.13
CA GLY A 206 -5.74 10.18 8.66
C GLY A 206 -5.32 8.87 8.00
N LEU A 207 -5.12 7.84 8.80
CA LEU A 207 -4.86 6.47 8.35
C LEU A 207 -5.65 5.50 9.24
N PRO A 208 -6.38 4.51 8.70
CA PRO A 208 -7.12 3.54 9.51
C PRO A 208 -6.21 2.87 10.56
N GLY A 209 -6.71 2.81 11.80
CA GLY A 209 -5.95 2.29 12.94
C GLY A 209 -5.06 3.33 13.64
N TYR A 210 -4.94 4.54 13.11
CA TYR A 210 -4.16 5.62 13.73
C TYR A 210 -5.06 6.76 14.19
N ARG A 211 -4.58 7.55 15.14
CA ARG A 211 -5.21 8.81 15.52
C ARG A 211 -5.04 9.80 14.38
N THR A 212 -6.12 10.48 14.00
CA THR A 212 -6.03 11.57 13.02
C THR A 212 -5.17 12.69 13.59
N ALA A 213 -4.11 13.05 12.88
CA ALA A 213 -3.31 14.23 13.20
C ALA A 213 -3.99 15.47 12.61
N ASP A 214 -4.06 16.54 13.39
CA ASP A 214 -4.59 17.84 12.99
C ASP A 214 -3.53 18.89 13.33
N ALA A 215 -2.99 19.54 12.31
CA ALA A 215 -1.90 20.50 12.43
C ALA A 215 -2.20 21.78 11.66
N ARG A 216 -1.59 22.89 12.07
CA ARG A 216 -1.51 24.09 11.26
C ARG A 216 -0.09 24.24 10.75
N LEU A 217 0.06 24.28 9.43
CA LEU A 217 1.35 24.36 8.78
C LEU A 217 1.47 25.67 8.00
N PRO A 218 2.59 26.41 8.15
CA PRO A 218 2.88 27.55 7.31
C PRO A 218 3.23 27.08 5.89
N VAL A 219 2.62 27.72 4.91
CA VAL A 219 3.12 27.82 3.54
C VAL A 219 3.83 29.16 3.43
N ARG A 220 5.16 29.11 3.37
CA ARG A 220 6.02 30.24 3.07
C ARG A 220 6.41 30.21 1.59
N TYR A 221 7.16 31.21 1.17
CA TYR A 221 7.75 31.21 -0.16
C TYR A 221 8.66 30.00 -0.39
N GLY A 222 8.68 29.49 -1.62
CA GLY A 222 9.51 28.35 -2.03
C GLY A 222 8.92 27.00 -1.62
N ASP A 223 9.80 26.02 -1.36
CA ASP A 223 9.43 24.66 -1.03
C ASP A 223 9.18 24.46 0.47
N ASN A 224 7.96 24.09 0.83
CA ASN A 224 7.57 23.79 2.20
C ASN A 224 7.35 22.29 2.33
N ARG A 225 8.33 21.60 2.90
CA ARG A 225 8.24 20.17 3.21
C ARG A 225 8.05 19.98 4.71
N HIS A 226 7.00 19.27 5.08
CA HIS A 226 6.67 18.94 6.46
C HIS A 226 6.51 17.44 6.62
N ARG A 227 6.86 16.91 7.80
CA ARG A 227 6.67 15.51 8.14
C ARG A 227 5.63 15.38 9.24
N ILE A 228 4.64 14.51 9.06
CA ILE A 228 3.61 14.20 10.05
C ILE A 228 3.69 12.71 10.40
N GLU A 229 3.91 12.42 11.67
CA GLU A 229 3.91 11.06 12.20
C GLU A 229 2.60 10.80 12.94
N LEU A 230 1.93 9.70 12.59
CA LEU A 230 0.67 9.32 13.17
C LEU A 230 0.88 8.40 14.39
N GLU A 231 0.17 8.70 15.47
CA GLU A 231 0.15 7.83 16.65
C GLU A 231 -0.82 6.67 16.47
N ARG A 232 -0.41 5.46 16.85
CA ARG A 232 -1.28 4.28 16.84
C ARG A 232 -2.47 4.50 17.79
N ALA A 233 -3.70 4.24 17.31
CA ALA A 233 -4.90 4.37 18.12
C ALA A 233 -5.17 3.08 18.90
N PHE A 234 -5.54 3.24 20.18
CA PHE A 234 -5.94 2.14 21.06
C PHE A 234 -7.29 2.44 21.71
N ALA A 235 -8.07 1.40 21.96
CA ALA A 235 -9.37 1.50 22.60
C ALA A 235 -9.60 0.36 23.61
N GLY A 236 -10.49 0.60 24.58
CA GLY A 236 -10.84 -0.40 25.58
C GLY A 236 -11.76 -1.48 25.02
N LEU A 237 -11.45 -2.75 25.29
CA LEU A 237 -12.35 -3.87 25.04
C LEU A 237 -12.82 -4.45 26.38
N ARG A 238 -14.13 -4.61 26.54
CA ARG A 238 -14.72 -5.33 27.68
C ARG A 238 -15.31 -6.65 27.20
N VAL A 239 -14.77 -7.77 27.66
CA VAL A 239 -15.32 -9.11 27.39
C VAL A 239 -16.02 -9.63 28.64
N ILE A 240 -17.25 -10.12 28.48
CA ILE A 240 -18.05 -10.73 29.52
C ILE A 240 -18.39 -12.14 29.05
N THR A 241 -18.04 -13.14 29.85
CA THR A 241 -18.26 -14.55 29.54
C THR A 241 -19.27 -15.19 30.47
N ASP A 242 -19.96 -16.22 29.96
CA ASP A 242 -20.72 -17.18 30.75
C ASP A 242 -20.25 -18.59 30.33
N PRO A 243 -19.50 -19.31 31.18
CA PRO A 243 -19.24 -18.99 32.59
C PRO A 243 -18.19 -17.87 32.75
N ALA A 244 -18.22 -17.18 33.90
CA ALA A 244 -17.41 -15.99 34.15
C ALA A 244 -15.89 -16.27 34.25
N ASP A 245 -15.52 -17.51 34.53
CA ASP A 245 -14.15 -18.01 34.63
C ASP A 245 -13.58 -18.51 33.29
N ALA A 246 -14.31 -18.36 32.18
CA ALA A 246 -13.81 -18.71 30.87
C ALA A 246 -12.51 -17.96 30.53
N ALA A 247 -11.50 -18.69 30.08
CA ALA A 247 -10.29 -18.12 29.52
C ALA A 247 -10.61 -17.39 28.23
N VAL A 248 -10.10 -16.17 28.08
CA VAL A 248 -10.30 -15.34 26.89
C VAL A 248 -8.95 -15.09 26.25
N THR A 249 -8.88 -15.32 24.94
CA THR A 249 -7.76 -14.90 24.10
C THR A 249 -8.26 -13.90 23.07
N VAL A 250 -7.38 -12.96 22.72
CA VAL A 250 -7.59 -11.99 21.66
C VAL A 250 -6.51 -12.14 20.62
N SER A 251 -6.88 -12.02 19.34
CA SER A 251 -5.95 -12.08 18.23
C SER A 251 -6.08 -10.80 17.41
N TYR A 252 -4.99 -10.06 17.32
CA TYR A 252 -4.91 -8.79 16.61
C TYR A 252 -3.48 -8.54 16.11
N ALA A 253 -3.33 -7.64 15.15
CA ALA A 253 -2.02 -7.16 14.71
C ALA A 253 -1.65 -5.87 15.45
N ASP A 254 -0.39 -5.75 15.90
CA ASP A 254 0.08 -4.54 16.56
C ASP A 254 -0.01 -3.35 15.60
N ASP A 255 0.44 -3.55 14.36
CA ASP A 255 0.34 -2.59 13.25
C ASP A 255 -0.70 -3.04 12.21
N PRO A 256 -1.40 -2.12 11.54
CA PRO A 256 -2.34 -2.46 10.47
C PRO A 256 -1.63 -3.24 9.34
N GLY A 257 -2.18 -4.41 9.00
CA GLY A 257 -1.60 -5.29 7.97
C GLY A 257 -0.40 -6.14 8.45
N GLY A 258 0.02 -6.00 9.70
CA GLY A 258 1.07 -6.83 10.30
C GLY A 258 0.60 -8.25 10.66
N PRO A 259 1.50 -9.09 11.17
CA PRO A 259 1.16 -10.44 11.61
C PRO A 259 0.20 -10.40 12.80
N VAL A 260 -0.89 -11.17 12.71
CA VAL A 260 -1.85 -11.31 13.81
C VAL A 260 -1.25 -12.22 14.87
N ARG A 261 -1.19 -11.73 16.12
CA ARG A 261 -0.72 -12.50 17.27
C ARG A 261 -1.88 -12.81 18.21
N ARG A 262 -1.97 -14.05 18.66
CA ARG A 262 -2.89 -14.46 19.73
C ARG A 262 -2.25 -14.13 21.08
N ARG A 263 -3.03 -13.56 22.00
CA ARG A 263 -2.62 -13.22 23.36
C ARG A 263 -3.73 -13.54 24.35
N THR A 264 -3.38 -13.86 25.58
CA THR A 264 -4.34 -13.91 26.69
C THR A 264 -4.93 -12.52 26.88
N PHE A 265 -6.25 -12.45 27.04
CA PHE A 265 -6.95 -11.19 27.24
C PHE A 265 -6.87 -10.78 28.71
N GLU A 266 -6.28 -9.62 28.97
CA GLU A 266 -6.26 -9.01 30.29
C GLU A 266 -7.40 -7.99 30.42
N PRO A 267 -8.35 -8.16 31.36
CA PRO A 267 -9.44 -7.21 31.55
C PRO A 267 -8.93 -5.79 31.78
N GLY A 268 -9.40 -4.85 30.96
CA GLY A 268 -9.00 -3.44 31.01
C GLY A 268 -7.79 -3.09 30.13
N ALA A 269 -7.17 -4.06 29.46
CA ALA A 269 -6.13 -3.79 28.48
C ALA A 269 -6.68 -2.96 27.30
N ALA A 270 -5.91 -1.95 26.89
CA ALA A 270 -6.17 -1.20 25.67
C ALA A 270 -5.63 -1.99 24.47
N LEU A 271 -6.49 -2.24 23.48
CA LEU A 271 -6.12 -2.96 22.27
C LEU A 271 -6.01 -2.00 21.09
N PRO A 272 -5.15 -2.27 20.10
CA PRO A 272 -5.09 -1.46 18.89
C PRO A 272 -6.45 -1.42 18.19
N VAL A 273 -6.84 -0.23 17.73
CA VAL A 273 -8.04 -0.04 16.90
C VAL A 273 -7.87 -0.81 15.58
N GLY A 274 -8.93 -1.50 15.15
CA GLY A 274 -8.93 -2.35 13.97
C GLY A 274 -9.49 -3.76 14.21
N PRO A 275 -9.26 -4.71 13.30
CA PRO A 275 -9.77 -6.07 13.41
C PRO A 275 -9.25 -6.81 14.64
N VAL A 276 -10.16 -7.35 15.44
CA VAL A 276 -9.88 -8.19 16.61
C VAL A 276 -10.74 -9.45 16.56
N GLU A 277 -10.12 -10.61 16.75
CA GLU A 277 -10.81 -11.87 17.02
C GLU A 277 -10.72 -12.20 18.50
N ILE A 278 -11.87 -12.43 19.15
CA ILE A 278 -11.99 -12.80 20.55
C ILE A 278 -12.42 -14.25 20.60
N ARG A 279 -11.67 -15.11 21.31
CA ARG A 279 -12.03 -16.50 21.55
C ARG A 279 -12.14 -16.73 23.04
N ALA A 280 -13.30 -17.21 23.48
CA ALA A 280 -13.52 -17.65 24.85
C ALA A 280 -13.59 -19.17 24.91
N SER A 281 -12.93 -19.76 25.91
CA SER A 281 -12.89 -21.19 26.16
C SER A 281 -13.03 -21.48 27.66
N ALA A 282 -13.69 -22.59 27.98
CA ALA A 282 -13.84 -23.03 29.37
C ALA A 282 -13.94 -24.56 29.42
N MET A 283 -13.50 -25.14 30.52
CA MET A 283 -13.47 -26.58 30.74
C MET A 283 -14.86 -27.22 30.53
N GLY A 284 -14.94 -28.17 29.60
CA GLY A 284 -16.19 -28.88 29.29
C GLY A 284 -17.27 -27.99 28.64
N ARG A 285 -16.89 -26.83 28.09
CA ARG A 285 -17.80 -25.95 27.34
C ARG A 285 -17.33 -25.81 25.88
N ARG A 286 -18.28 -25.59 24.98
CA ARG A 286 -18.01 -25.25 23.57
C ARG A 286 -17.41 -23.85 23.52
N SER A 287 -16.19 -23.76 23.00
CA SER A 287 -15.52 -22.46 22.82
C SER A 287 -16.25 -21.63 21.77
N VAL A 288 -16.26 -20.32 21.96
CA VAL A 288 -16.92 -19.36 21.07
C VAL A 288 -15.90 -18.34 20.59
N SER A 289 -15.84 -18.13 19.27
CA SER A 289 -15.07 -17.05 18.66
C SER A 289 -16.00 -15.95 18.14
N ARG A 290 -15.58 -14.70 18.26
CA ARG A 290 -16.25 -13.53 17.68
C ARG A 290 -15.22 -12.57 17.08
N ARG A 291 -15.43 -12.18 15.82
CA ARG A 291 -14.66 -11.14 15.14
C ARG A 291 -15.39 -9.81 15.21
N LEU A 292 -14.65 -8.72 15.41
CA LEU A 292 -15.16 -7.35 15.33
C LEU A 292 -14.07 -6.39 14.83
N ASP A 293 -14.49 -5.22 14.36
CA ASP A 293 -13.60 -4.10 14.09
C ASP A 293 -13.69 -3.12 15.28
N LEU A 294 -12.63 -3.03 16.07
CA LEU A 294 -12.59 -2.26 17.31
C LEU A 294 -12.39 -0.80 16.97
N GLY A 295 -13.45 0.00 17.11
CA GLY A 295 -13.42 1.46 16.92
C GLY A 295 -12.79 2.22 18.09
N PRO A 296 -12.59 3.55 17.93
CA PRO A 296 -11.96 4.40 18.94
C PRO A 296 -12.76 4.50 20.26
N ASP A 297 -14.09 4.32 20.21
CA ASP A 297 -14.97 4.34 21.38
C ASP A 297 -14.92 3.03 22.20
N GLY A 298 -14.18 2.03 21.72
CA GLY A 298 -14.09 0.70 22.33
C GLY A 298 -15.30 -0.18 22.04
N ALA A 299 -15.34 -1.35 22.68
CA ALA A 299 -16.43 -2.32 22.49
C ALA A 299 -16.71 -3.13 23.77
N THR A 300 -17.96 -3.58 23.92
CA THR A 300 -18.33 -4.61 24.91
C THR A 300 -18.85 -5.85 24.20
N VAL A 301 -18.28 -7.01 24.52
CA VAL A 301 -18.62 -8.30 23.93
C VAL A 301 -19.09 -9.26 25.01
N ARG A 302 -20.24 -9.89 24.78
CA ARG A 302 -20.79 -10.95 25.63
C ARG A 302 -20.71 -12.28 24.88
N LEU A 303 -20.15 -13.30 25.53
CA LEU A 303 -19.99 -14.66 24.99
C LEU A 303 -20.55 -15.68 25.98
N THR A 304 -21.47 -16.53 25.54
CA THR A 304 -22.03 -17.63 26.35
C THR A 304 -21.59 -18.96 25.76
N LEU A 305 -20.92 -19.78 26.56
CA LEU A 305 -20.32 -21.05 26.15
C LEU A 305 -21.23 -22.20 26.61
N ALA A 306 -21.81 -22.91 25.65
CA ALA A 306 -22.71 -24.03 25.91
C ALA A 306 -21.95 -25.23 26.54
N PRO A 307 -22.52 -25.94 27.53
CA PRO A 307 -21.94 -27.19 28.02
C PRO A 307 -21.79 -28.24 26.93
N MET A 308 -20.69 -28.98 26.95
CA MET A 308 -20.50 -30.15 26.09
C MET A 308 -21.12 -31.36 26.78
N GLN A 309 -21.96 -32.09 26.06
CA GLN A 309 -22.53 -33.36 26.53
C GLN A 309 -21.67 -34.50 25.98
N VAL A 310 -20.58 -34.83 26.67
CA VAL A 310 -19.67 -35.92 26.31
C VAL A 310 -19.28 -36.70 27.56
N THR A 311 -19.00 -37.99 27.40
CA THR A 311 -18.59 -38.88 28.49
C THR A 311 -17.13 -39.30 28.32
N PRO A 312 -16.18 -38.76 29.11
CA PRO A 312 -14.79 -39.23 29.06
C PRO A 312 -14.67 -40.75 29.23
N GLY A 313 -13.85 -41.38 28.40
CA GLY A 313 -13.68 -42.83 28.32
C GLY A 313 -14.68 -43.54 27.42
N GLU A 314 -15.71 -42.86 26.91
CA GLU A 314 -16.64 -43.42 25.93
C GLU A 314 -15.90 -43.79 24.64
N ARG A 315 -16.09 -45.03 24.19
CA ARG A 315 -15.53 -45.55 22.95
C ARG A 315 -16.59 -45.57 21.85
N PHE A 316 -16.21 -45.15 20.65
CA PHE A 316 -17.10 -45.16 19.49
C PHE A 316 -16.33 -45.36 18.19
N ARG A 317 -17.07 -45.60 17.11
CA ARG A 317 -16.58 -45.59 15.72
C ARG A 317 -17.59 -44.82 14.90
N ASP A 318 -17.17 -43.92 14.02
CA ASP A 318 -18.10 -43.25 13.10
C ASP A 318 -18.38 -44.17 11.89
N ASP A 319 -19.60 -44.06 11.35
CA ASP A 319 -19.95 -44.69 10.07
C ASP A 319 -19.32 -43.92 8.90
N LEU A 320 -18.81 -44.64 7.91
CA LEU A 320 -18.26 -44.04 6.70
C LEU A 320 -19.34 -43.98 5.61
N ALA A 321 -19.43 -42.87 4.90
CA ALA A 321 -20.35 -42.72 3.76
C ALA A 321 -20.13 -43.77 2.66
N SER A 322 -18.89 -44.24 2.49
CA SER A 322 -18.50 -45.35 1.60
C SER A 322 -18.84 -46.75 2.12
N GLY A 323 -19.37 -46.85 3.35
CA GLY A 323 -19.70 -48.10 4.02
C GLY A 323 -18.58 -48.61 4.94
N GLY A 324 -19.00 -49.26 6.03
CA GLY A 324 -18.09 -49.71 7.09
C GLY A 324 -17.92 -48.65 8.19
N ARG A 325 -16.91 -48.86 9.03
CA ARG A 325 -16.65 -48.04 10.22
C ARG A 325 -15.25 -47.44 10.15
N GLY A 326 -15.11 -46.22 10.66
CA GLY A 326 -13.80 -45.59 10.86
C GLY A 326 -13.02 -46.19 12.04
N PRO A 327 -11.87 -45.58 12.36
CA PRO A 327 -11.05 -45.97 13.50
C PRO A 327 -11.81 -45.93 14.83
N GLU A 328 -11.39 -46.77 15.78
CA GLU A 328 -11.91 -46.70 17.15
C GLU A 328 -11.43 -45.46 17.85
N MET A 329 -12.37 -44.70 18.38
CA MET A 329 -12.13 -43.45 19.07
C MET A 329 -12.45 -43.61 20.55
N ILE A 330 -11.70 -42.92 21.40
CA ILE A 330 -12.01 -42.75 22.82
C ILE A 330 -12.11 -41.27 23.17
N VAL A 331 -13.15 -40.88 23.90
CA VAL A 331 -13.34 -39.50 24.37
C VAL A 331 -12.36 -39.21 25.50
N LEU A 332 -11.49 -38.22 25.29
CA LEU A 332 -10.56 -37.73 26.30
C LEU A 332 -11.16 -36.53 27.03
N PRO A 333 -10.97 -36.42 28.35
CA PRO A 333 -11.47 -35.29 29.11
C PRO A 333 -10.68 -34.03 28.77
N ALA A 334 -11.33 -32.88 28.89
CA ALA A 334 -10.63 -31.61 29.06
C ALA A 334 -9.75 -31.69 30.33
N GLY A 335 -8.56 -31.10 30.32
CA GLY A 335 -7.62 -31.23 31.43
C GLY A 335 -6.40 -30.32 31.34
N ASP A 336 -5.72 -30.20 32.48
CA ASP A 336 -4.40 -29.58 32.59
C ASP A 336 -3.32 -30.66 32.67
N PHE A 337 -2.17 -30.41 32.07
CA PHE A 337 -0.97 -31.23 32.28
C PHE A 337 0.31 -30.42 32.16
N VAL A 338 1.43 -31.03 32.56
CA VAL A 338 2.77 -30.47 32.35
C VAL A 338 3.36 -31.09 31.08
N MET A 339 3.53 -30.28 30.05
CA MET A 339 4.16 -30.64 28.78
C MET A 339 5.68 -30.44 28.86
N GLY A 340 6.44 -31.34 28.26
CA GLY A 340 7.90 -31.32 28.24
C GLY A 340 8.55 -31.96 29.47
N SER A 341 9.86 -31.75 29.61
CA SER A 341 10.66 -32.30 30.72
C SER A 341 11.58 -31.24 31.30
N ALA A 342 11.60 -31.08 32.62
CA ALA A 342 12.46 -30.10 33.29
C ALA A 342 13.96 -30.49 33.21
N SER A 343 14.25 -31.79 33.18
CA SER A 343 15.58 -32.38 33.07
C SER A 343 15.96 -32.80 31.65
N GLY A 344 15.04 -32.66 30.68
CA GLY A 344 15.27 -33.03 29.30
C GLY A 344 16.23 -32.09 28.54
N PRO A 345 16.57 -32.42 27.29
CA PRO A 345 17.33 -31.55 26.39
C PRO A 345 16.63 -30.21 26.17
N PRO A 346 17.33 -29.18 25.62
CA PRO A 346 16.74 -27.87 25.33
C PRO A 346 15.45 -27.92 24.51
N SER A 347 15.29 -28.89 23.60
CA SER A 347 14.08 -29.06 22.80
C SER A 347 12.85 -29.42 23.64
N GLU A 348 13.03 -30.12 24.77
CA GLU A 348 11.96 -30.56 25.68
C GLU A 348 11.67 -29.54 26.80
N ARG A 349 12.40 -28.41 26.81
CA ARG A 349 12.34 -27.38 27.84
C ARG A 349 11.77 -26.05 27.31
N PRO A 350 11.16 -25.23 28.18
CA PRO A 350 10.87 -25.52 29.58
C PRO A 350 9.69 -26.49 29.72
N ALA A 351 9.66 -27.24 30.84
CA ALA A 351 8.43 -27.89 31.26
C ALA A 351 7.37 -26.82 31.55
N ARG A 352 6.17 -26.99 30.99
CA ARG A 352 5.15 -25.92 30.94
C ARG A 352 3.75 -26.47 31.16
N ARG A 353 2.88 -25.67 31.78
CA ARG A 353 1.46 -26.03 31.94
C ARG A 353 0.74 -25.82 30.61
N VAL A 354 -0.07 -26.79 30.22
CA VAL A 354 -0.98 -26.70 29.07
C VAL A 354 -2.38 -27.10 29.52
N THR A 355 -3.38 -26.33 29.11
CA THR A 355 -4.80 -26.50 29.47
C THR A 355 -5.62 -26.80 28.22
N LEU A 356 -6.03 -28.06 28.05
CA LEU A 356 -6.96 -28.48 27.01
C LEU A 356 -8.38 -28.28 27.51
N THR A 357 -8.95 -27.12 27.19
CA THR A 357 -10.29 -26.71 27.67
C THR A 357 -11.45 -27.51 27.09
N GLN A 358 -11.25 -28.15 25.92
CA GLN A 358 -12.27 -28.95 25.27
C GLN A 358 -11.90 -30.43 25.34
N PRO A 359 -12.86 -31.30 25.68
CA PRO A 359 -12.72 -32.72 25.40
C PRO A 359 -12.65 -32.93 23.89
N PHE A 360 -11.86 -33.90 23.49
CA PHE A 360 -11.70 -34.35 22.10
C PHE A 360 -11.64 -35.87 22.09
N ALA A 361 -11.84 -36.50 20.95
CA ALA A 361 -11.63 -37.94 20.83
C ALA A 361 -10.29 -38.23 20.16
N ALA A 362 -9.62 -39.30 20.59
CA ALA A 362 -8.38 -39.78 19.99
C ALA A 362 -8.55 -41.22 19.52
N GLY A 363 -7.86 -41.59 18.44
CA GLY A 363 -7.77 -42.98 18.00
C GLY A 363 -7.20 -43.83 19.12
N VAL A 364 -7.89 -44.91 19.51
CA VAL A 364 -7.42 -45.85 20.55
C VAL A 364 -6.05 -46.43 20.17
N TYR A 365 -5.85 -46.61 18.86
CA TYR A 365 -4.67 -47.15 18.21
C TYR A 365 -4.12 -46.15 17.19
N GLU A 366 -2.89 -46.39 16.72
CA GLU A 366 -2.41 -45.83 15.46
C GLU A 366 -3.33 -46.26 14.32
N VAL A 367 -3.41 -45.47 13.24
CA VAL A 367 -4.21 -45.85 12.07
C VAL A 367 -3.64 -47.12 11.46
N THR A 368 -4.46 -48.14 11.28
CA THR A 368 -4.00 -49.43 10.77
C THR A 368 -3.84 -49.46 9.25
N VAL A 369 -3.07 -50.41 8.74
CA VAL A 369 -2.96 -50.71 7.30
C VAL A 369 -4.34 -50.97 6.68
N ALA A 370 -5.24 -51.68 7.38
CA ALA A 370 -6.60 -51.92 6.91
C ALA A 370 -7.45 -50.64 6.82
N GLU A 371 -7.33 -49.74 7.81
CA GLU A 371 -8.06 -48.47 7.84
C GLU A 371 -7.55 -47.51 6.77
N TYR A 372 -6.22 -47.39 6.63
CA TYR A 372 -5.60 -46.60 5.57
C TYR A 372 -5.87 -47.18 4.18
N GLY A 373 -5.93 -48.51 4.05
CA GLY A 373 -6.23 -49.20 2.79
C GLY A 373 -7.56 -48.77 2.16
N ARG A 374 -8.54 -48.36 2.97
CA ARG A 374 -9.81 -47.79 2.48
C ARG A 374 -9.61 -46.42 1.81
N PHE A 375 -8.82 -45.56 2.44
CA PHE A 375 -8.43 -44.27 1.90
C PHE A 375 -7.61 -44.43 0.61
N ALA A 376 -6.63 -45.34 0.63
CA ALA A 376 -5.79 -45.63 -0.53
C ALA A 376 -6.63 -46.15 -1.71
N ALA A 377 -7.59 -47.05 -1.46
CA ALA A 377 -8.51 -47.53 -2.49
C ALA A 377 -9.42 -46.42 -3.05
N ALA A 378 -9.84 -45.46 -2.22
CA ALA A 378 -10.70 -44.36 -2.65
C ALA A 378 -9.96 -43.25 -3.41
N THR A 379 -8.68 -43.02 -3.10
CA THR A 379 -7.93 -41.84 -3.58
C THR A 379 -6.73 -42.16 -4.47
N GLY A 380 -6.28 -43.41 -4.50
CA GLY A 380 -5.05 -43.84 -5.16
C GLY A 380 -3.76 -43.50 -4.41
N ARG A 381 -3.85 -42.95 -3.19
CA ARG A 381 -2.68 -42.61 -2.36
C ARG A 381 -2.22 -43.81 -1.52
N THR A 382 -1.48 -44.72 -2.13
CA THR A 382 -0.90 -45.89 -1.45
C THR A 382 0.40 -45.54 -0.72
N PRO A 383 0.67 -46.09 0.47
CA PRO A 383 1.97 -45.93 1.12
C PRO A 383 3.09 -46.51 0.23
N GLU A 384 4.26 -45.87 0.24
CA GLU A 384 5.38 -46.33 -0.58
C GLU A 384 6.13 -47.47 0.12
N GLY A 385 6.03 -48.69 -0.40
CA GLY A 385 6.90 -49.79 0.01
C GLY A 385 6.68 -50.31 1.42
N ASP A 386 5.73 -51.22 1.59
CA ASP A 386 5.77 -52.30 2.59
C ASP A 386 4.87 -53.44 2.09
N ALA A 387 5.42 -54.31 1.24
CA ALA A 387 4.65 -55.38 0.58
C ALA A 387 4.19 -56.48 1.55
N ASP A 388 4.81 -56.55 2.73
CA ASP A 388 4.56 -57.54 3.77
C ASP A 388 3.70 -56.95 4.92
N ALA A 389 3.14 -55.75 4.73
CA ALA A 389 2.34 -55.07 5.75
C ALA A 389 1.04 -55.82 6.06
N GLU A 390 0.87 -56.20 7.33
CA GLU A 390 -0.31 -56.91 7.80
C GLU A 390 -1.47 -55.95 8.12
N PRO A 391 -2.74 -56.34 7.89
CA PRO A 391 -3.89 -55.46 8.08
C PRO A 391 -4.03 -54.81 9.47
N ALA A 392 -3.54 -55.50 10.51
CA ALA A 392 -3.62 -55.06 11.91
C ALA A 392 -2.39 -54.29 12.39
N TRP A 393 -1.36 -54.13 11.56
CA TRP A 393 -0.21 -53.27 11.87
C TRP A 393 -0.59 -51.80 11.72
N PRO A 394 0.14 -50.89 12.40
CA PRO A 394 0.04 -49.47 12.08
C PRO A 394 0.47 -49.25 10.64
N VAL A 395 -0.19 -48.33 9.95
CA VAL A 395 0.28 -47.87 8.65
C VAL A 395 1.57 -47.09 8.86
N SER A 396 2.62 -47.46 8.13
CA SER A 396 3.87 -46.71 8.07
C SER A 396 4.20 -46.33 6.62
N GLN A 397 5.39 -45.76 6.38
CA GLN A 397 5.81 -45.29 5.06
C GLN A 397 4.85 -44.26 4.45
N VAL A 398 4.23 -43.45 5.32
CA VAL A 398 3.32 -42.36 4.94
C VAL A 398 3.96 -41.02 5.29
N SER A 399 3.83 -40.07 4.35
CA SER A 399 4.25 -38.69 4.58
C SER A 399 3.29 -37.97 5.54
N PHE A 400 3.69 -36.81 6.04
CA PHE A 400 2.77 -35.93 6.78
C PHE A 400 1.56 -35.55 5.90
N GLU A 401 1.80 -35.29 4.62
CA GLU A 401 0.78 -34.92 3.65
C GLU A 401 -0.23 -36.04 3.41
N ASP A 402 0.20 -37.30 3.46
CA ASP A 402 -0.68 -38.47 3.37
C ASP A 402 -1.52 -38.65 4.63
N ALA A 403 -0.90 -38.51 5.81
CA ALA A 403 -1.60 -38.56 7.09
C ALA A 403 -2.64 -37.44 7.22
N ALA A 404 -2.30 -36.22 6.80
CA ALA A 404 -3.21 -35.08 6.75
C ALA A 404 -4.34 -35.30 5.73
N ALA A 405 -4.04 -35.85 4.54
CA ALA A 405 -5.05 -36.16 3.53
C ALA A 405 -5.99 -37.29 3.96
N TYR A 406 -5.50 -38.29 4.68
CA TYR A 406 -6.33 -39.32 5.30
C TYR A 406 -7.32 -38.69 6.30
N ALA A 407 -6.86 -37.77 7.15
CA ALA A 407 -7.73 -37.11 8.11
C ALA A 407 -8.79 -36.22 7.45
N ASP A 408 -8.44 -35.52 6.36
CA ASP A 408 -9.40 -34.76 5.56
C ASP A 408 -10.46 -35.69 4.94
N TRP A 409 -10.02 -36.78 4.31
CA TRP A 409 -10.93 -37.79 3.74
C TRP A 409 -11.84 -38.41 4.80
N LEU A 410 -11.31 -38.76 5.98
CA LEU A 410 -12.10 -39.30 7.07
C LEU A 410 -13.13 -38.29 7.58
N SER A 411 -12.79 -37.00 7.57
CA SER A 411 -13.74 -35.92 7.88
C SER A 411 -14.88 -35.87 6.87
N GLU A 412 -14.57 -35.98 5.57
CA GLU A 412 -15.58 -36.02 4.50
C GLU A 412 -16.47 -37.27 4.61
N GLN A 413 -15.92 -38.42 4.96
CA GLN A 413 -16.66 -39.67 5.09
C GLN A 413 -17.64 -39.68 6.26
N THR A 414 -17.33 -38.95 7.34
CA THR A 414 -18.08 -39.00 8.61
C THR A 414 -18.92 -37.76 8.86
N GLY A 415 -18.61 -36.64 8.18
CA GLY A 415 -19.16 -35.33 8.48
C GLY A 415 -18.64 -34.71 9.79
N ALA A 416 -17.78 -35.42 10.53
CA ALA A 416 -17.10 -34.91 11.70
C ALA A 416 -15.73 -34.33 11.32
N ARG A 417 -15.12 -33.56 12.22
CA ARG A 417 -13.79 -32.99 11.98
C ARG A 417 -12.71 -33.89 12.57
N TYR A 418 -12.07 -34.65 11.69
CA TYR A 418 -10.86 -35.42 11.97
C TYR A 418 -9.62 -34.63 11.57
N ARG A 419 -8.51 -34.86 12.29
CA ARG A 419 -7.21 -34.21 12.06
C ARG A 419 -6.10 -34.99 12.75
N LEU A 420 -4.85 -34.64 12.48
CA LEU A 420 -3.73 -35.05 13.33
C LEU A 420 -3.80 -34.30 14.68
N PRO A 421 -3.29 -34.90 15.77
CA PRO A 421 -3.15 -34.20 17.04
C PRO A 421 -2.15 -33.05 16.92
N SER A 422 -2.35 -31.99 17.70
CA SER A 422 -1.22 -31.12 18.04
C SER A 422 -0.23 -31.88 18.92
N GLU A 423 1.00 -31.43 18.99
CA GLU A 423 2.05 -32.02 19.83
C GLU A 423 1.61 -32.02 21.29
N ALA A 424 0.92 -30.96 21.72
CA ALA A 424 0.36 -30.84 23.06
C ALA A 424 -0.77 -31.85 23.32
N GLU A 425 -1.68 -32.05 22.36
CA GLU A 425 -2.72 -33.07 22.48
C GLU A 425 -2.13 -34.48 22.48
N TRP A 426 -1.10 -34.73 21.66
CA TRP A 426 -0.38 -36.00 21.62
C TRP A 426 0.29 -36.30 22.96
N GLU A 427 1.00 -35.33 23.56
CA GLU A 427 1.66 -35.58 24.84
C GLU A 427 0.63 -35.74 25.97
N TYR A 428 -0.48 -35.01 25.93
CA TYR A 428 -1.58 -35.17 26.88
C TYR A 428 -2.20 -36.58 26.83
N LEU A 429 -2.54 -37.05 25.62
CA LEU A 429 -3.12 -38.38 25.45
C LEU A 429 -2.12 -39.48 25.79
N ALA A 430 -0.83 -39.28 25.50
CA ALA A 430 0.22 -40.27 25.79
C ALA A 430 0.49 -40.38 27.30
N ARG A 431 0.52 -39.23 28.00
CA ARG A 431 0.67 -39.18 29.46
C ARG A 431 -0.47 -39.90 30.18
N GLY A 432 -1.72 -39.71 29.75
CA GLY A 432 -2.86 -40.30 30.46
C GLY A 432 -2.91 -39.92 31.95
N GLY A 433 -2.41 -38.74 32.32
CA GLY A 433 -2.25 -38.30 33.71
C GLY A 433 -0.91 -38.66 34.39
N ALA A 434 -0.03 -39.41 33.73
CA ALA A 434 1.30 -39.71 34.23
C ALA A 434 2.26 -38.51 34.15
N THR A 435 3.16 -38.40 35.13
CA THR A 435 4.17 -37.34 35.22
C THR A 435 5.60 -37.82 35.00
N GLY A 436 5.81 -39.14 34.84
CA GLY A 436 7.12 -39.74 34.61
C GLY A 436 7.62 -39.57 33.18
N GLU A 437 8.80 -40.14 32.91
CA GLU A 437 9.39 -40.25 31.58
C GLU A 437 8.59 -41.22 30.69
N TYR A 438 7.95 -42.23 31.27
CA TYR A 438 6.97 -43.13 30.63
C TYR A 438 5.64 -43.12 31.38
N PHE A 439 4.55 -43.57 30.75
CA PHE A 439 3.24 -43.56 31.43
C PHE A 439 3.18 -44.55 32.60
N PHE A 440 4.07 -45.54 32.60
CA PHE A 440 4.18 -46.59 33.63
C PHE A 440 5.24 -46.29 34.73
N GLY A 441 5.86 -45.10 34.70
CA GLY A 441 6.94 -44.68 35.61
C GLY A 441 8.27 -44.42 34.88
N ASP A 442 9.36 -44.33 35.63
CA ASP A 442 10.68 -43.94 35.08
C ASP A 442 11.64 -45.13 34.86
N ASP A 443 11.19 -46.36 35.12
CA ASP A 443 12.00 -47.57 35.02
C ASP A 443 12.06 -48.08 33.57
N GLU A 444 13.07 -47.63 32.82
CA GLU A 444 13.35 -48.02 31.44
C GLU A 444 13.37 -49.53 31.22
N ALA A 445 13.80 -50.34 32.20
CA ALA A 445 13.88 -51.79 32.04
C ALA A 445 12.51 -52.45 31.81
N ARG A 446 11.42 -51.72 32.10
CA ARG A 446 10.05 -52.18 31.90
C ARG A 446 9.48 -51.79 30.53
N LEU A 447 10.20 -51.02 29.71
CA LEU A 447 9.67 -50.43 28.47
C LEU A 447 9.07 -51.47 27.52
N CYS A 448 9.76 -52.59 27.28
CA CYS A 448 9.26 -53.66 26.40
C CYS A 448 7.98 -54.36 26.89
N ALA A 449 7.56 -54.15 28.15
CA ALA A 449 6.26 -54.63 28.64
C ALA A 449 5.09 -53.68 28.27
N PHE A 450 5.40 -52.49 27.76
CA PHE A 450 4.45 -51.41 27.50
C PHE A 450 4.57 -50.79 26.10
N GLY A 451 5.51 -51.25 25.28
CA GLY A 451 5.77 -50.70 23.96
C GLY A 451 6.67 -51.60 23.12
N ASN A 452 6.58 -51.42 21.80
CA ASN A 452 7.43 -52.08 20.80
C ASN A 452 8.56 -51.13 20.40
N VAL A 453 9.79 -51.37 20.81
CA VAL A 453 10.89 -50.41 20.67
C VAL A 453 12.14 -51.11 20.14
N GLY A 454 13.14 -50.34 19.77
CA GLY A 454 14.42 -50.91 19.37
C GLY A 454 15.07 -51.65 20.54
N ASP A 455 14.99 -52.97 20.54
CA ASP A 455 15.48 -53.83 21.63
C ASP A 455 16.33 -55.03 21.14
N ARG A 456 16.50 -56.08 21.96
CA ARG A 456 17.24 -57.29 21.61
C ARG A 456 16.65 -58.05 20.42
N SER A 457 15.34 -58.04 20.24
CA SER A 457 14.62 -58.63 19.11
C SER A 457 15.08 -57.96 17.81
N LEU A 458 15.08 -56.62 17.75
CA LEU A 458 15.64 -55.80 16.67
C LEU A 458 17.13 -56.12 16.46
N ALA A 459 17.92 -56.08 17.53
CA ALA A 459 19.37 -56.29 17.49
C ALA A 459 19.77 -57.70 17.00
N SER A 460 18.84 -58.66 17.01
CA SER A 460 19.04 -60.00 16.45
C SER A 460 19.09 -60.01 14.92
N ARG A 461 18.47 -59.01 14.26
CA ARG A 461 18.36 -58.89 12.81
C ARG A 461 19.10 -57.68 12.23
N TYR A 462 19.14 -56.59 12.98
CA TYR A 462 19.68 -55.30 12.53
C TYR A 462 20.81 -54.82 13.44
N GLN A 463 21.69 -53.98 12.89
CA GLN A 463 22.70 -53.30 13.70
C GLN A 463 22.03 -52.16 14.48
N ALA A 464 21.59 -52.46 15.70
CA ALA A 464 20.89 -51.52 16.57
C ALA A 464 21.84 -50.90 17.61
N PHE A 465 22.06 -49.59 17.53
CA PHE A 465 22.80 -48.84 18.54
C PHE A 465 21.81 -48.27 19.58
N GLY A 466 22.06 -48.51 20.86
CA GLY A 466 21.17 -48.01 21.92
C GLY A 466 19.90 -48.85 22.11
N ALA A 467 19.91 -50.10 21.64
CA ALA A 467 18.81 -51.04 21.86
C ALA A 467 18.51 -51.19 23.37
N ALA A 468 17.22 -51.13 23.72
CA ALA A 468 16.76 -51.33 25.08
C ALA A 468 17.20 -52.69 25.61
N ALA A 469 17.54 -52.76 26.89
CA ALA A 469 18.03 -53.98 27.53
C ALA A 469 16.91 -54.99 27.86
N CYS A 470 15.86 -55.06 27.03
CA CYS A 470 14.69 -55.92 27.14
C CYS A 470 14.36 -56.59 25.79
N ASP A 471 13.24 -57.31 25.72
CA ASP A 471 12.75 -58.01 24.53
C ASP A 471 11.21 -57.93 24.55
N ASP A 472 10.64 -57.25 23.56
CA ASP A 472 9.21 -57.04 23.33
C ASP A 472 8.57 -58.12 22.44
N GLY A 473 9.38 -59.00 21.86
CA GLY A 473 8.96 -60.08 20.97
C GLY A 473 8.74 -59.69 19.50
N PHE A 474 8.99 -58.44 19.10
CA PHE A 474 8.74 -57.93 17.75
C PHE A 474 9.99 -57.29 17.13
N VAL A 475 10.45 -57.86 16.01
CA VAL A 475 11.64 -57.32 15.31
C VAL A 475 11.33 -56.03 14.54
N GLU A 476 10.07 -55.85 14.12
CA GLU A 476 9.56 -54.68 13.39
C GLU A 476 8.19 -54.32 13.98
N HIS A 477 7.19 -53.99 13.16
CA HIS A 477 5.84 -53.67 13.63
C HIS A 477 5.19 -54.79 14.48
N ALA A 478 4.46 -54.35 15.51
CA ALA A 478 3.52 -55.17 16.25
C ALA A 478 2.09 -54.85 15.78
N PRO A 479 1.14 -55.80 15.85
CA PRO A 479 -0.28 -55.46 15.74
C PRO A 479 -0.66 -54.39 16.76
N VAL A 480 -1.44 -53.39 16.34
CA VAL A 480 -1.88 -52.33 17.25
C VAL A 480 -2.63 -52.92 18.45
N GLY A 481 -2.41 -52.36 19.64
CA GLY A 481 -3.00 -52.84 20.88
C GLY A 481 -2.32 -54.05 21.51
N SER A 482 -1.12 -54.42 21.05
CA SER A 482 -0.36 -55.55 21.62
C SER A 482 0.10 -55.28 23.06
N PHE A 483 0.28 -54.01 23.42
CA PHE A 483 0.76 -53.60 24.74
C PHE A 483 -0.36 -52.97 25.60
N PRO A 484 -0.22 -52.96 26.94
CA PRO A 484 -1.21 -52.35 27.83
C PRO A 484 -1.49 -50.88 27.52
N ALA A 485 -2.75 -50.48 27.63
CA ALA A 485 -3.15 -49.08 27.50
C ALA A 485 -2.71 -48.24 28.71
N ASN A 486 -2.54 -46.94 28.49
CA ASN A 486 -2.40 -45.97 29.58
C ASN A 486 -3.75 -45.72 30.29
N ALA A 487 -3.78 -44.85 31.30
CA ALA A 487 -4.98 -44.60 32.10
C ALA A 487 -6.12 -43.88 31.34
N PHE A 488 -5.85 -43.31 30.16
CA PHE A 488 -6.88 -42.81 29.24
C PHE A 488 -7.37 -43.87 28.26
N GLY A 489 -6.77 -45.06 28.24
CA GLY A 489 -7.18 -46.16 27.39
C GLY A 489 -6.53 -46.17 25.99
N LEU A 490 -5.44 -45.41 25.79
CA LEU A 490 -4.67 -45.40 24.54
C LEU A 490 -3.55 -46.44 24.59
N HIS A 491 -3.36 -47.14 23.48
CA HIS A 491 -2.30 -48.12 23.29
C HIS A 491 -1.16 -47.55 22.44
N ASP A 492 -0.01 -48.22 22.51
CA ASP A 492 1.13 -48.02 21.60
C ASP A 492 1.65 -46.58 21.60
N VAL A 493 1.61 -45.91 22.75
CA VAL A 493 2.14 -44.53 22.91
C VAL A 493 3.66 -44.51 23.13
N HIS A 494 4.27 -45.69 23.24
CA HIS A 494 5.70 -45.94 23.39
C HIS A 494 6.13 -46.91 22.28
N GLY A 495 6.75 -46.39 21.22
CA GLY A 495 7.22 -47.22 20.12
C GLY A 495 6.13 -47.61 19.12
N ASN A 496 6.33 -48.75 18.45
CA ASN A 496 5.63 -49.25 17.28
C ASN A 496 5.86 -48.36 16.06
N VAL A 497 5.19 -47.23 15.93
CA VAL A 497 5.58 -46.19 14.97
C VAL A 497 5.59 -44.81 15.61
N ALA A 498 6.57 -43.99 15.23
CA ALA A 498 6.54 -42.57 15.52
C ALA A 498 5.33 -41.93 14.81
N GLU A 499 4.58 -41.10 15.53
CA GLU A 499 3.32 -40.53 15.07
C GLU A 499 3.50 -39.08 14.62
N TRP A 500 3.06 -38.77 13.39
CA TRP A 500 2.99 -37.39 12.89
C TRP A 500 2.05 -36.51 13.74
N VAL A 501 2.53 -35.31 14.09
CA VAL A 501 1.73 -34.24 14.73
C VAL A 501 1.61 -33.01 13.83
N MET A 502 0.62 -32.15 14.10
CA MET A 502 0.30 -30.99 13.26
C MET A 502 1.40 -29.92 13.16
N GLU A 503 2.32 -29.88 14.12
CA GLU A 503 3.35 -28.85 14.22
C GLU A 503 4.30 -28.87 13.02
N CYS A 504 4.36 -27.72 12.37
CA CYS A 504 5.42 -27.39 11.43
C CYS A 504 6.72 -27.16 12.20
N GLY A 505 7.71 -28.01 11.92
CA GLY A 505 9.00 -27.96 12.60
C GLY A 505 8.92 -28.29 14.09
N LEU A 506 9.92 -27.82 14.84
CA LEU A 506 10.07 -28.09 16.26
C LEU A 506 10.15 -26.77 17.03
N PRO A 507 9.01 -26.07 17.19
CA PRO A 507 9.00 -24.75 17.80
C PRO A 507 9.47 -24.83 19.27
N ALA A 508 10.13 -23.77 19.74
CA ALA A 508 10.54 -23.69 21.14
C ALA A 508 9.30 -23.64 22.04
N TYR A 509 9.31 -24.41 23.13
CA TYR A 509 8.18 -24.43 24.07
C TYR A 509 7.93 -23.08 24.75
N ALA A 510 8.92 -22.18 24.80
CA ALA A 510 8.73 -20.81 25.27
C ALA A 510 7.80 -19.98 24.37
N ASP A 511 7.71 -20.32 23.08
CA ASP A 511 6.85 -19.63 22.10
C ASP A 511 5.49 -20.34 21.90
N ALA A 512 5.29 -21.48 22.55
CA ALA A 512 4.13 -22.33 22.30
C ALA A 512 2.87 -21.86 23.08
N PRO A 513 1.65 -22.01 22.51
CA PRO A 513 0.39 -21.69 23.19
C PRO A 513 0.12 -22.59 24.40
N GLU A 514 -0.47 -22.04 25.46
CA GLU A 514 -0.86 -22.81 26.67
C GLU A 514 -2.23 -23.49 26.54
N ASP A 515 -2.94 -23.31 25.43
CA ASP A 515 -4.28 -23.84 25.18
C ASP A 515 -4.30 -25.14 24.34
N GLY A 516 -3.12 -25.72 24.09
CA GLY A 516 -2.94 -26.92 23.27
C GLY A 516 -2.97 -26.69 21.77
N ALA A 517 -3.13 -25.44 21.31
CA ALA A 517 -3.04 -25.15 19.89
C ALA A 517 -1.59 -25.32 19.39
N PRO A 518 -1.41 -25.78 18.13
CA PRO A 518 -0.09 -25.82 17.51
C PRO A 518 0.47 -24.41 17.34
N VAL A 519 1.80 -24.27 17.46
CA VAL A 519 2.49 -22.99 17.23
C VAL A 519 2.37 -22.55 15.77
N ASP A 520 2.64 -23.49 14.87
CA ASP A 520 2.45 -23.36 13.44
C ASP A 520 1.85 -24.67 12.92
N ALA A 521 0.69 -24.57 12.28
CA ALA A 521 -0.03 -25.69 11.68
C ALA A 521 0.06 -25.67 10.14
N SER A 522 1.02 -24.94 9.57
CA SER A 522 1.28 -24.93 8.15
C SER A 522 1.54 -26.34 7.67
N ARG A 523 0.73 -26.77 6.69
CA ARG A 523 0.91 -28.06 6.02
C ARG A 523 2.00 -28.04 4.96
N GLN A 524 2.60 -26.88 4.69
CA GLN A 524 3.63 -26.69 3.67
C GLN A 524 4.96 -26.41 4.35
N CYS A 525 5.47 -27.42 5.05
CA CYS A 525 6.71 -27.33 5.81
C CYS A 525 7.69 -28.39 5.39
N ARG A 526 8.98 -28.05 5.43
CA ARG A 526 10.05 -28.99 5.09
C ARG A 526 10.11 -30.16 6.09
N THR A 527 9.77 -29.89 7.35
CA THR A 527 9.78 -30.87 8.42
C THR A 527 8.56 -30.69 9.31
N HIS A 528 8.03 -31.79 9.81
CA HIS A 528 6.97 -31.83 10.80
C HIS A 528 7.43 -32.55 12.06
N GLY A 529 6.78 -32.25 13.19
CA GLY A 529 7.00 -32.95 14.44
C GLY A 529 6.54 -34.40 14.38
N VAL A 530 7.28 -35.28 15.06
CA VAL A 530 6.87 -36.67 15.34
C VAL A 530 7.11 -37.03 16.80
N ARG A 531 6.33 -37.99 17.31
CA ARG A 531 6.25 -38.34 18.73
C ARG A 531 6.15 -39.86 18.93
N GLY A 532 6.47 -40.35 20.13
CA GLY A 532 6.24 -41.76 20.55
C GLY A 532 7.41 -42.71 20.33
N GLY A 533 8.24 -42.46 19.31
CA GLY A 533 9.31 -43.37 18.88
C GLY A 533 8.77 -44.54 18.06
N GLY A 534 9.62 -45.17 17.25
CA GLY A 534 9.30 -46.37 16.46
C GLY A 534 9.85 -47.67 17.02
N TRP A 535 9.55 -48.78 16.34
CA TRP A 535 10.10 -50.12 16.63
C TRP A 535 11.64 -50.21 16.49
N ASP A 536 12.28 -49.23 15.85
CA ASP A 536 13.74 -49.14 15.72
C ASP A 536 14.38 -48.08 16.63
N ASP A 537 13.57 -47.38 17.43
CA ASP A 537 14.01 -46.32 18.34
C ASP A 537 14.32 -46.86 19.75
N GLY A 538 15.41 -46.40 20.35
CA GLY A 538 15.80 -46.79 21.70
C GLY A 538 14.93 -46.15 22.79
N ALA A 539 15.17 -46.55 24.04
CA ALA A 539 14.35 -46.11 25.17
C ALA A 539 14.27 -44.59 25.38
N ALA A 540 15.34 -43.87 25.08
CA ALA A 540 15.38 -42.41 25.20
C ALA A 540 14.45 -41.71 24.19
N ASP A 541 14.18 -42.35 23.06
CA ASP A 541 13.32 -41.85 21.99
C ASP A 541 11.83 -42.19 22.22
N ALA A 542 11.55 -43.24 23.01
CA ALA A 542 10.20 -43.63 23.42
C ALA A 542 9.63 -42.85 24.63
N ARG A 543 10.38 -41.92 25.23
CA ARG A 543 9.92 -41.13 26.40
C ARG A 543 8.76 -40.21 26.02
N LEU A 544 7.82 -40.01 26.96
CA LEU A 544 6.63 -39.18 26.76
C LEU A 544 6.94 -37.76 26.31
N ALA A 545 8.03 -37.16 26.79
CA ALA A 545 8.44 -35.80 26.44
C ALA A 545 9.30 -35.72 25.17
N LYS A 546 9.83 -36.85 24.66
CA LYS A 546 10.75 -36.85 23.52
C LYS A 546 10.08 -36.27 22.29
N ARG A 547 10.72 -35.27 21.69
CA ARG A 547 10.30 -34.65 20.43
C ARG A 547 11.33 -34.95 19.34
N ASN A 548 10.85 -35.28 18.15
CA ASN A 548 11.68 -35.49 16.96
C ASN A 548 11.10 -34.75 15.75
N LEU A 549 11.91 -34.66 14.70
CA LEU A 549 11.56 -34.04 13.42
C LEU A 549 11.72 -35.02 12.29
N ALA A 550 10.83 -34.94 11.32
CA ALA A 550 10.89 -35.74 10.11
C ALA A 550 10.48 -34.94 8.88
N SER A 551 11.07 -35.29 7.73
CA SER A 551 10.78 -34.67 6.41
C SER A 551 10.36 -35.69 5.35
N SER A 552 10.29 -36.97 5.70
CA SER A 552 10.02 -38.05 4.75
C SER A 552 9.23 -39.18 5.41
N PRO A 553 8.49 -39.98 4.63
CA PRO A 553 8.01 -41.28 5.09
C PRO A 553 9.17 -42.19 5.51
N SER A 554 8.88 -43.14 6.38
CA SER A 554 9.81 -44.20 6.82
C SER A 554 9.03 -45.37 7.42
N ARG A 555 9.64 -46.55 7.53
CA ARG A 555 9.00 -47.78 8.07
C ARG A 555 8.74 -47.75 9.57
N ASP A 556 9.33 -46.80 10.28
CA ASP A 556 9.11 -46.53 11.70
C ASP A 556 8.08 -45.43 11.95
N ARG A 557 7.40 -44.93 10.90
CA ARG A 557 6.63 -43.68 10.98
C ARG A 557 5.23 -43.80 10.41
N GLY A 558 4.24 -43.57 11.28
CA GLY A 558 2.82 -43.58 10.99
C GLY A 558 2.12 -42.40 11.63
N PHE A 559 0.87 -42.60 12.05
CA PHE A 559 0.09 -41.55 12.70
C PHE A 559 -1.13 -42.08 13.42
N ARG A 560 -1.64 -41.26 14.33
CA ARG A 560 -2.93 -41.39 14.99
C ARG A 560 -3.79 -40.19 14.63
N ILE A 561 -5.11 -40.39 14.63
CA ILE A 561 -6.06 -39.32 14.39
C ILE A 561 -6.75 -38.87 15.67
N VAL A 562 -7.15 -37.60 15.69
CA VAL A 562 -8.05 -37.04 16.69
C VAL A 562 -9.29 -36.46 15.99
N ARG A 563 -10.35 -36.26 16.77
CA ARG A 563 -11.63 -35.75 16.30
C ARG A 563 -12.19 -34.73 17.29
N ASP A 564 -12.62 -33.59 16.77
CA ASP A 564 -13.32 -32.57 17.57
C ASP A 564 -14.74 -33.06 17.96
N LEU A 565 -15.27 -32.61 19.10
CA LEU A 565 -16.58 -33.03 19.68
C LEU A 565 -17.66 -31.94 19.72
#